data_AF-A0A9E5DBB2-F1
#
_entry.id   AF-A0A9E5DBB2-F1
#
_cell.length_a   1.000
_cell.length_b   1.000
_cell.length_c   1.000
_cell.angle_alpha   90.00
_cell.angle_beta   90.00
_cell.angle_gamma   90.00
#
_symmetry.space_group_name_H-M   'P 1'
#
loop_
_entity.id
_entity.type
_entity.pdbx_description
1 polymer ?
#
loop_
_entity_poly.entity_id
_entity_poly.type
_entity_poly.pdbx_seq_one_letter_code
_entity_poly.pdbx_strand_id
1 'polypeptide(L)'
;MVISCLILSIAASGCVDIGNDVDELGESISQARTDLQFLQWAANSTGVILDDYSNIKNATSERNTVLMEGSGRTLKEDSEKALTELDSFSVSPSLQDVVAEYRDFLQRSYNCGDFVETNSQTLDLEALEKTLEMINETSDLFSEISEMVEQRN
;
A
#
# COMPACT_ATOMS: atom_id res chain seq x y z
N MET A 1 -42.65 -23.05 32.23
CA MET A 1 -41.53 -22.63 31.35
C MET A 1 -41.41 -23.69 30.27
N VAL A 2 -41.67 -23.33 29.01
CA VAL A 2 -41.65 -24.24 27.85
C VAL A 2 -40.30 -24.10 27.15
N ILE A 3 -39.53 -25.19 27.04
CA ILE A 3 -38.60 -25.59 25.95
C ILE A 3 -38.35 -27.09 26.23
N SER A 4 -38.92 -28.12 25.60
CA SER A 4 -39.31 -28.45 24.23
C SER A 4 -38.15 -28.50 23.22
N CYS A 5 -37.74 -29.74 22.91
CA CYS A 5 -37.05 -30.24 21.72
C CYS A 5 -35.57 -29.81 21.58
N LEU A 6 -34.60 -30.66 21.20
CA LEU A 6 -34.65 -31.81 20.31
C LEU A 6 -33.65 -32.89 20.74
N ILE A 7 -34.07 -34.12 20.48
CA ILE A 7 -33.31 -35.36 20.45
C ILE A 7 -32.24 -35.25 19.35
N LEU A 8 -30.95 -35.33 19.69
CA LEU A 8 -29.90 -35.61 18.72
C LEU A 8 -29.80 -37.13 18.56
N SER A 9 -30.49 -37.61 17.54
CA SER A 9 -30.50 -38.99 17.08
C SER A 9 -29.11 -39.47 16.66
N ILE A 10 -28.96 -40.77 16.85
CA ILE A 10 -27.76 -41.60 16.78
C ILE A 10 -27.18 -41.68 15.36
N ALA A 11 -25.84 -41.64 15.30
CA ALA A 11 -24.89 -42.21 14.34
C ALA A 11 -25.25 -42.36 12.85
N ALA A 12 -24.42 -41.76 12.00
CA ALA A 12 -24.00 -42.38 10.74
C ALA A 12 -22.57 -41.93 10.39
N SER A 13 -21.66 -42.91 10.43
CA SER A 13 -20.41 -43.02 9.68
C SER A 13 -19.83 -41.76 9.04
N GLY A 14 -18.73 -41.29 9.62
CA GLY A 14 -17.71 -40.49 8.97
C GLY A 14 -16.69 -40.13 10.03
N CYS A 15 -15.49 -40.67 9.97
CA CYS A 15 -14.35 -39.95 10.53
C CYS A 15 -14.34 -38.61 9.79
N VAL A 16 -14.93 -37.57 10.40
CA VAL A 16 -14.63 -36.21 10.00
C VAL A 16 -13.17 -36.04 10.32
N ASP A 17 -12.43 -35.77 9.25
CA ASP A 17 -11.01 -35.55 9.22
C ASP A 17 -10.65 -34.35 10.09
N ILE A 18 -10.30 -34.62 11.34
CA ILE A 18 -9.79 -33.63 12.31
C ILE A 18 -8.47 -33.01 11.79
N GLY A 19 -7.85 -33.55 10.73
CA GLY A 19 -6.69 -32.96 10.07
C GLY A 19 -7.01 -31.73 9.21
N ASN A 20 -8.19 -31.67 8.60
CA ASN A 20 -8.49 -30.64 7.60
C ASN A 20 -8.79 -29.26 8.23
N ASP A 21 -9.44 -29.24 9.38
CA ASP A 21 -9.77 -27.99 10.10
C ASP A 21 -8.52 -27.31 10.68
N VAL A 22 -7.49 -28.08 11.05
CA VAL A 22 -6.24 -27.53 11.61
C VAL A 22 -5.36 -26.94 10.50
N ASP A 23 -5.32 -27.58 9.34
CA ASP A 23 -4.59 -27.08 8.18
C ASP A 23 -5.25 -25.81 7.60
N GLU A 24 -6.58 -25.77 7.51
CA GLU A 24 -7.33 -24.59 7.06
C GLU A 24 -7.18 -23.39 8.02
N LEU A 25 -7.19 -23.63 9.34
CA LEU A 25 -6.89 -22.60 10.33
C LEU A 25 -5.43 -22.10 10.25
N GLY A 26 -4.48 -23.00 9.99
CA GLY A 26 -3.07 -22.67 9.81
C GLY A 26 -2.82 -21.78 8.58
N GLU A 27 -3.43 -22.11 7.46
CA GLU A 27 -3.36 -21.33 6.22
C GLU A 27 -4.04 -19.96 6.38
N SER A 28 -5.20 -19.89 7.03
CA SER A 28 -5.90 -18.63 7.29
C SER A 28 -5.09 -17.69 8.18
N ILE A 29 -4.39 -18.20 9.20
CA ILE A 29 -3.51 -17.40 10.06
C ILE A 29 -2.27 -16.93 9.29
N SER A 30 -1.70 -17.79 8.45
CA SER A 30 -0.57 -17.44 7.58
C SER A 30 -0.93 -16.31 6.61
N GLN A 31 -2.10 -16.40 5.97
CA GLN A 31 -2.58 -15.37 5.05
C GLN A 31 -2.85 -14.04 5.77
N ALA A 32 -3.50 -14.07 6.93
CA ALA A 32 -3.75 -12.86 7.72
C ALA A 32 -2.45 -12.15 8.12
N ARG A 33 -1.39 -12.92 8.40
CA ARG A 33 -0.06 -12.36 8.69
C ARG A 33 0.56 -11.69 7.46
N THR A 34 0.50 -12.32 6.29
CA THR A 34 1.00 -11.73 5.03
C THR A 34 0.26 -10.45 4.68
N ASP A 35 -1.07 -10.45 4.85
CA ASP A 35 -1.92 -9.26 4.65
C ASP A 35 -1.49 -8.10 5.58
N LEU A 36 -1.28 -8.38 6.87
CA LEU A 36 -0.79 -7.37 7.82
C LEU A 36 0.61 -6.86 7.46
N GLN A 37 1.51 -7.73 7.03
CA GLN A 37 2.85 -7.34 6.59
C GLN A 37 2.80 -6.41 5.38
N PHE A 38 1.94 -6.71 4.39
CA PHE A 38 1.71 -5.84 3.25
C PHE A 38 1.20 -4.47 3.69
N LEU A 39 0.14 -4.41 4.51
CA LEU A 39 -0.46 -3.14 4.92
C LEU A 39 0.52 -2.27 5.72
N GLN A 40 1.29 -2.87 6.63
CA GLN A 40 2.33 -2.16 7.39
C GLN A 40 3.45 -1.65 6.48
N TRP A 41 3.89 -2.47 5.53
CA TRP A 41 4.91 -2.07 4.57
C TRP A 41 4.41 -0.94 3.64
N ALA A 42 3.16 -1.04 3.15
CA ALA A 42 2.56 -0.04 2.28
C ALA A 42 2.44 1.31 3.01
N ALA A 43 2.00 1.32 4.26
CA ALA A 43 1.95 2.54 5.08
C ALA A 43 3.33 3.18 5.26
N ASN A 44 4.35 2.38 5.60
CA ASN A 44 5.71 2.89 5.80
C ASN A 44 6.33 3.43 4.51
N SER A 45 6.20 2.70 3.41
CA SER A 45 6.72 3.14 2.10
C SER A 45 5.98 4.36 1.58
N THR A 46 4.67 4.49 1.83
CA THR A 46 3.92 5.72 1.52
C THR A 46 4.53 6.94 2.22
N GLY A 47 4.90 6.80 3.50
CA GLY A 47 5.58 7.87 4.24
C GLY A 47 6.87 8.35 3.56
N VAL A 48 7.70 7.42 3.09
CA VAL A 48 8.93 7.74 2.34
C VAL A 48 8.61 8.50 1.04
N ILE A 49 7.66 8.02 0.26
CA ILE A 49 7.27 8.65 -1.00
C ILE A 49 6.69 10.06 -0.78
N LEU A 50 5.92 10.28 0.28
CA LEU A 50 5.40 11.60 0.64
C LEU A 50 6.50 12.57 1.09
N ASP A 51 7.51 12.08 1.81
CA ASP A 51 8.69 12.87 2.17
C ASP A 51 9.47 13.31 0.91
N ASP A 52 9.59 12.44 -0.09
CA ASP A 52 10.22 12.77 -1.38
C ASP A 52 9.45 13.85 -2.14
N TYR A 53 8.12 13.75 -2.19
CA TYR A 53 7.28 14.81 -2.75
C TYR A 53 7.47 16.14 -2.02
N SER A 54 7.56 16.11 -0.69
CA SER A 54 7.84 17.29 0.13
C SER A 54 9.21 17.91 -0.21
N ASN A 55 10.23 17.07 -0.42
CA ASN A 55 11.56 17.53 -0.84
C ASN A 55 11.53 18.20 -2.21
N ILE A 56 10.83 17.63 -3.20
CA ILE A 56 10.63 18.25 -4.52
C ILE A 56 9.91 19.58 -4.38
N LYS A 57 8.86 19.65 -3.56
CA LYS A 57 8.11 20.88 -3.31
C LYS A 57 9.00 21.97 -2.73
N ASN A 58 9.77 21.66 -1.69
CA ASN A 58 10.70 22.60 -1.07
C ASN A 58 11.75 23.09 -2.07
N ALA A 59 12.37 22.18 -2.83
CA ALA A 59 13.34 22.53 -3.86
C ALA A 59 12.74 23.42 -4.96
N THR A 60 11.48 23.17 -5.34
CA THR A 60 10.74 23.98 -6.32
C THR A 60 10.50 25.39 -5.81
N SER A 61 10.03 25.54 -4.57
CA SER A 61 9.78 26.85 -3.96
C SER A 61 11.07 27.65 -3.72
N GLU A 62 12.19 26.97 -3.46
CA GLU A 62 13.53 27.58 -3.42
C GLU A 62 14.10 27.90 -4.81
N ARG A 63 13.45 27.44 -5.88
CA ARG A 63 13.91 27.50 -7.28
C ARG A 63 15.31 26.90 -7.44
N ASN A 64 15.61 25.87 -6.66
CA ASN A 64 16.91 25.21 -6.63
C ASN A 64 16.88 23.98 -7.55
N THR A 65 17.22 24.19 -8.82
CA THR A 65 17.13 23.15 -9.85
C THR A 65 18.03 21.94 -9.59
N VAL A 66 19.15 22.12 -8.88
CA VAL A 66 20.03 21.01 -8.48
C VAL A 66 19.37 20.15 -7.41
N LEU A 67 18.75 20.77 -6.40
CA LEU A 67 17.98 20.03 -5.41
C LEU A 67 16.74 19.37 -6.04
N MET A 68 16.07 20.04 -6.97
CA MET A 68 14.94 19.44 -7.69
C MET A 68 15.35 18.19 -8.45
N GLU A 69 16.44 18.24 -9.22
CA GLU A 69 16.96 17.08 -9.94
C GLU A 69 17.28 15.92 -8.98
N GLY A 70 17.96 16.24 -7.87
CA GLY A 70 18.29 15.27 -6.82
C GLY A 70 17.05 14.63 -6.20
N SER A 71 16.06 15.44 -5.79
CA SER A 71 14.83 14.95 -5.18
C SER A 71 13.94 14.19 -6.17
N GLY A 72 13.91 14.59 -7.45
CA GLY A 72 13.24 13.83 -8.51
C GLY A 72 13.85 12.44 -8.69
N ARG A 73 15.19 12.35 -8.69
CA ARG A 73 15.90 11.07 -8.72
C ARG A 73 15.57 10.19 -7.51
N THR A 74 15.57 10.74 -6.30
CA THR A 74 15.21 9.99 -5.08
C THR A 74 13.79 9.43 -5.17
N LEU A 75 12.80 10.27 -5.51
CA LEU A 75 11.41 9.82 -5.67
C LEU A 75 11.29 8.66 -6.67
N LYS A 76 12.00 8.76 -7.79
CA LYS A 76 12.03 7.73 -8.83
C LYS A 76 12.64 6.42 -8.32
N GLU A 77 13.80 6.48 -7.68
CA GLU A 77 14.51 5.31 -7.15
C GLU A 77 13.71 4.60 -6.05
N ASP A 78 13.13 5.35 -5.11
CA ASP A 78 12.34 4.78 -4.02
C ASP A 78 10.99 4.23 -4.52
N SER A 79 10.36 4.86 -5.51
CA SER A 79 9.17 4.32 -6.18
C SER A 79 9.47 3.01 -6.92
N GLU A 80 10.58 2.93 -7.66
CA GLU A 80 11.01 1.72 -8.37
C GLU A 80 11.30 0.56 -7.41
N LYS A 81 11.98 0.87 -6.29
CA LYS A 81 12.23 -0.11 -5.23
C LYS A 81 10.93 -0.60 -4.59
N ALA A 82 10.00 0.31 -4.28
CA ALA A 82 8.73 -0.04 -3.69
C ALA A 82 7.86 -0.88 -4.65
N LEU A 83 7.86 -0.58 -5.95
CA LEU A 83 7.20 -1.41 -6.97
C LEU A 83 7.77 -2.82 -7.01
N THR A 84 9.09 -2.95 -6.93
CA THR A 84 9.76 -4.26 -6.91
C THR A 84 9.40 -5.05 -5.66
N GLU A 85 9.33 -4.41 -4.50
CA GLU A 85 8.97 -5.06 -3.24
C GLU A 85 7.47 -5.41 -3.17
N LEU A 86 6.59 -4.59 -3.78
CA LEU A 86 5.16 -4.87 -3.90
C LEU A 86 4.89 -6.24 -4.53
N ASP A 87 5.64 -6.59 -5.57
CA ASP A 87 5.51 -7.85 -6.31
C ASP A 87 5.90 -9.09 -5.48
N SER A 88 6.53 -8.90 -4.31
CA SER A 88 6.85 -9.99 -3.39
C SER A 88 5.69 -10.41 -2.49
N PHE A 89 4.63 -9.60 -2.39
CA PHE A 89 3.47 -9.89 -1.54
C PHE A 89 2.43 -10.74 -2.26
N SER A 90 1.99 -11.80 -1.60
CA SER A 90 0.84 -12.61 -2.02
C SER A 90 -0.32 -12.38 -1.05
N VAL A 91 -1.06 -11.29 -1.26
CA VAL A 91 -2.16 -10.87 -0.38
C VAL A 91 -3.46 -11.63 -0.69
N SER A 92 -4.36 -11.64 0.29
CA SER A 92 -5.70 -12.23 0.13
C SER A 92 -6.53 -11.49 -0.93
N PRO A 93 -7.57 -12.14 -1.49
CA PRO A 93 -8.47 -11.47 -2.45
C PRO A 93 -9.06 -10.15 -1.94
N SER A 94 -9.22 -10.00 -0.63
CA SER A 94 -9.77 -8.79 -0.01
C SER A 94 -8.88 -7.55 -0.12
N LEU A 95 -7.59 -7.71 -0.44
CA LEU A 95 -6.61 -6.63 -0.54
C LEU A 95 -6.13 -6.38 -1.98
N GLN A 96 -6.66 -7.10 -2.97
CA GLN A 96 -6.21 -6.99 -4.36
C GLN A 96 -6.46 -5.58 -4.94
N ASP A 97 -7.60 -4.97 -4.61
CA ASP A 97 -7.91 -3.61 -5.04
C ASP A 97 -6.94 -2.60 -4.43
N VAL A 98 -6.63 -2.73 -3.14
CA VAL A 98 -5.65 -1.89 -2.43
C VAL A 98 -4.25 -2.04 -3.04
N VAL A 99 -3.84 -3.28 -3.40
CA VAL A 99 -2.57 -3.52 -4.10
C VAL A 99 -2.54 -2.81 -5.47
N ALA A 100 -3.64 -2.87 -6.21
CA ALA A 100 -3.73 -2.21 -7.52
C ALA A 100 -3.64 -0.69 -7.39
N GLU A 101 -4.41 -0.09 -6.48
CA GLU A 101 -4.37 1.35 -6.22
C GLU A 101 -2.99 1.81 -5.72
N TYR A 102 -2.36 1.02 -4.85
CA TYR A 102 -1.02 1.31 -4.37
C TYR A 102 0.03 1.21 -5.47
N ARG A 103 -0.08 0.23 -6.38
CA ARG A 103 0.78 0.14 -7.58
C ARG A 103 0.62 1.38 -8.47
N ASP A 104 -0.61 1.82 -8.71
CA ASP A 104 -0.90 3.01 -9.52
C ASP A 104 -0.36 4.29 -8.87
N PHE A 105 -0.42 4.40 -7.54
CA PHE A 105 0.26 5.45 -6.79
C PHE A 105 1.78 5.42 -7.03
N LEU A 106 2.44 4.29 -6.78
CA LEU A 106 3.90 4.17 -6.96
C LEU A 106 4.34 4.46 -8.40
N GLN A 107 3.56 4.04 -9.40
CA GLN A 107 3.87 4.31 -10.80
C GLN A 107 3.75 5.80 -11.15
N ARG A 108 2.77 6.51 -10.60
CA ARG A 108 2.65 7.97 -10.74
C ARG A 108 3.81 8.69 -10.06
N SER A 109 4.22 8.21 -8.89
CA SER A 109 5.38 8.71 -8.15
C SER A 109 6.68 8.55 -8.94
N TYR A 110 6.92 7.36 -9.50
CA TYR A 110 8.04 7.11 -10.40
C TYR A 110 8.07 8.09 -11.57
N ASN A 111 6.94 8.22 -12.28
CA ASN A 111 6.85 9.09 -13.45
C ASN A 111 7.07 10.56 -13.09
N CYS A 112 6.59 11.01 -11.92
CA CYS A 112 6.85 12.35 -11.41
C CYS A 112 8.33 12.56 -11.12
N GLY A 113 8.98 11.60 -10.46
CA GLY A 113 10.41 11.65 -10.17
C GLY A 113 11.26 11.76 -11.44
N ASP A 114 10.99 10.91 -12.43
CA ASP A 114 11.68 10.92 -13.73
C ASP A 114 11.48 12.24 -14.49
N PHE A 115 10.25 12.77 -14.47
CA PHE A 115 9.95 14.06 -15.09
C PHE A 115 10.72 15.20 -14.43
N VAL A 116 10.77 15.26 -13.10
CA VAL A 116 11.50 16.29 -12.36
C VAL A 116 13.01 16.16 -12.54
N GLU A 117 13.55 14.94 -12.45
CA GLU A 117 14.96 14.66 -12.72
C GLU A 117 15.37 15.17 -14.11
N THR A 118 14.59 14.82 -15.14
CA THR A 118 14.95 15.12 -16.53
C THR A 118 14.75 16.58 -16.92
N ASN A 119 13.77 17.27 -16.32
CA ASN A 119 13.31 18.58 -16.78
C ASN A 119 13.61 19.72 -15.82
N SER A 120 14.32 19.51 -14.71
CA SER A 120 14.53 20.49 -13.62
C SER A 120 14.99 21.87 -14.10
N GLN A 121 15.74 21.94 -15.20
CA GLN A 121 16.29 23.18 -15.76
C GLN A 121 15.34 23.95 -16.67
N THR A 122 14.32 23.29 -17.22
CA THR A 122 13.37 23.85 -18.20
C THR A 122 11.93 23.81 -17.72
N LEU A 123 11.72 23.33 -16.51
CA LEU A 123 10.43 23.10 -15.88
C LEU A 123 9.73 24.43 -15.58
N ASP A 124 8.45 24.50 -15.93
CA ASP A 124 7.57 25.55 -15.42
C ASP A 124 7.27 25.25 -13.95
N LEU A 125 7.97 25.97 -13.05
CA LEU A 125 7.91 25.74 -11.62
C LEU A 125 6.52 26.01 -11.03
N GLU A 126 5.77 26.98 -11.57
CA GLU A 126 4.42 27.29 -11.07
C GLU A 126 3.43 26.17 -11.41
N ALA A 127 3.54 25.59 -12.60
CA ALA A 127 2.74 24.43 -13.00
C ALA A 127 3.09 23.18 -12.17
N LEU A 128 4.37 23.00 -11.82
CA LEU A 128 4.83 21.91 -10.98
C LEU A 128 4.30 22.03 -9.55
N GLU A 129 4.38 23.21 -8.92
CA GLU A 129 3.85 23.42 -7.57
C GLU A 129 2.37 23.07 -7.48
N LYS A 130 1.56 23.48 -8.46
CA LYS A 130 0.14 23.12 -8.51
C LYS A 130 -0.10 21.62 -8.66
N THR A 131 0.77 20.93 -9.40
CA THR A 131 0.69 19.48 -9.57
C THR A 131 1.04 18.74 -8.28
N LEU A 132 2.06 19.22 -7.55
CA LEU A 132 2.45 18.69 -6.25
C LEU A 132 1.38 18.94 -5.17
N GLU A 133 0.59 20.00 -5.27
CA GLU A 133 -0.54 20.22 -4.36
C GLU A 133 -1.69 19.23 -4.56
N MET A 134 -1.94 18.76 -5.79
CA MET A 134 -2.96 17.73 -6.06
C MET A 134 -2.52 16.35 -5.57
N ILE A 135 -1.22 16.09 -5.42
CA ILE A 135 -0.70 14.83 -4.86
C ILE A 135 -1.09 14.65 -3.39
N ASN A 136 -1.50 15.70 -2.68
CA ASN A 136 -2.13 15.56 -1.36
C ASN A 136 -3.41 14.71 -1.39
N GLU A 137 -4.04 14.46 -2.54
CA GLU A 137 -5.15 13.50 -2.67
C GLU A 137 -4.72 12.04 -2.39
N THR A 138 -3.41 11.74 -2.36
CA THR A 138 -2.84 10.48 -1.84
C THR A 138 -3.15 10.26 -0.34
N SER A 139 -3.51 11.32 0.39
CA SER A 139 -3.89 11.23 1.81
C SER A 139 -5.07 10.30 2.03
N ASP A 140 -5.96 10.14 1.04
CA ASP A 140 -7.12 9.26 1.15
C ASP A 140 -6.69 7.78 1.10
N LEU A 141 -5.80 7.41 0.18
CA LEU A 141 -5.23 6.06 0.10
C LEU A 141 -4.42 5.71 1.35
N PHE A 142 -3.64 6.67 1.87
CA PHE A 142 -2.89 6.46 3.12
C PHE A 142 -3.82 6.29 4.33
N SER A 143 -4.90 7.07 4.38
CA SER A 143 -5.91 6.96 5.44
C SER A 143 -6.61 5.60 5.38
N GLU A 144 -6.98 5.13 4.18
CA GLU A 144 -7.57 3.80 3.98
C GLU A 144 -6.63 2.68 4.43
N ILE A 145 -5.36 2.70 3.99
CA ILE A 145 -4.36 1.70 4.41
C ILE A 145 -4.18 1.73 5.93
N SER A 146 -4.12 2.93 6.53
CA SER A 146 -3.96 3.09 7.98
C SER A 146 -5.16 2.55 8.76
N GLU A 147 -6.39 2.86 8.33
CA GLU A 147 -7.61 2.33 8.92
C GLU A 147 -7.66 0.79 8.84
N MET A 148 -7.22 0.22 7.72
CA MET A 148 -7.16 -1.24 7.54
C MET A 148 -6.12 -1.91 8.44
N VAL A 149 -4.99 -1.23 8.72
CA VAL A 149 -4.00 -1.71 9.71
C VAL A 149 -4.61 -1.69 11.11
N GLU A 150 -5.32 -0.63 11.49
CA GLU A 150 -5.94 -0.49 12.81
C GLU A 150 -7.04 -1.52 13.06
N GLN A 151 -7.89 -1.81 12.06
CA GLN A 151 -8.98 -2.79 12.19
C GLN A 151 -8.51 -4.25 12.33
N ARG A 152 -7.25 -4.54 11.97
CA ARG A 152 -6.68 -5.89 11.97
C ARG A 152 -5.67 -6.13 13.11
N ASN A 153 -5.44 -5.14 13.98
CA ASN A 153 -4.67 -5.25 15.24
C ASN A 153 -5.59 -5.49 16.45
#